data_AF-A0A2E4FRY0-F1
#
_entry.id   AF-A0A2E4FRY0-F1
#
_cell.length_a   1.000
_cell.length_b   1.000
_cell.length_c   1.000
_cell.angle_alpha   90.00
_cell.angle_beta   90.00
_cell.angle_gamma   90.00
#
_symmetry.space_group_name_H-M   'P 1'
#
loop_
_entity.id
_entity.type
_entity.pdbx_description
1 polymer ?
#
loop_
_entity_poly.entity_id
_entity_poly.type
_entity_poly.pdbx_seq_one_letter_code
_entity_poly.pdbx_strand_id
1 'polypeptide(L)'
;MACRPLSILLCLALTACASTRSPRSIGSPPEIGTGLHPLAASLNAWLETSEADVALWGVHVRSLDSGEEIYNHEGGRLLLPASTMKLVNLESV
;
A
#
# COMPACT_ATOMS: atom_id res chain seq x y z
N MET A 1 37.68 35.10 20.10
CA MET A 1 37.31 34.37 18.86
C MET A 1 36.84 32.96 19.24
N ALA A 2 35.67 32.85 19.89
CA ALA A 2 35.16 31.59 20.44
C ALA A 2 33.63 31.68 20.62
N CYS A 3 32.88 31.74 19.51
CA CYS A 3 31.40 31.77 19.51
C CYS A 3 30.79 30.93 18.37
N ARG A 4 31.57 30.03 17.75
CA ARG A 4 31.12 29.25 16.58
C ARG A 4 30.61 27.82 16.87
N PRO A 5 31.08 27.07 17.89
CA PRO A 5 30.59 25.70 18.06
C PRO A 5 29.19 25.64 18.69
N LEU A 6 28.78 26.68 19.43
CA LEU A 6 27.48 26.73 20.11
C LEU A 6 26.31 26.90 19.13
N SER A 7 26.47 27.73 18.10
CA SER A 7 25.41 27.94 17.09
C SER A 7 25.18 26.71 16.21
N ILE A 8 26.23 25.92 15.91
CA ILE A 8 26.10 24.71 15.09
C ILE A 8 25.34 23.60 15.84
N LEU A 9 25.62 23.44 17.15
CA LEU A 9 24.91 22.49 18.02
C LEU A 9 23.43 22.86 18.19
N LEU A 10 23.11 24.16 18.26
CA LEU A 10 21.72 24.62 18.36
C LEU A 10 20.92 24.33 17.08
N CYS A 11 21.51 24.52 15.90
CA CYS A 11 20.85 24.21 14.62
C CYS A 11 20.57 22.71 14.44
N LEU A 12 21.46 21.83 14.91
CA LEU A 12 21.28 20.37 14.83
C LEU A 12 20.21 19.84 15.79
N ALA A 13 19.99 20.50 16.93
CA ALA A 13 18.94 20.09 17.87
C ALA A 13 17.52 20.41 17.37
N LEU A 14 17.35 21.44 16.54
CA LEU A 14 16.04 21.89 16.05
C LEU A 14 15.49 21.05 14.88
N THR A 15 16.34 20.33 14.13
CA THR A 15 15.91 19.49 12.99
C THR A 15 15.40 18.11 13.39
N ALA A 16 15.59 17.70 14.65
CA ALA A 16 15.18 16.38 15.14
C ALA A 16 13.68 16.26 15.47
N CYS A 17 12.94 17.38 15.59
CA CYS A 17 11.54 17.35 16.05
C CYS A 17 10.47 17.45 14.93
N ALA A 18 10.84 17.45 13.65
CA ALA A 18 9.88 17.64 12.55
C ALA A 18 9.32 16.33 11.94
N SER A 19 9.68 15.15 12.46
CA SER A 19 9.27 13.87 11.89
C SER A 19 8.41 13.02 12.83
N THR A 20 7.37 13.61 13.41
CA THR A 20 6.22 12.84 13.93
C THR A 20 5.08 12.93 12.92
N ARG A 21 5.24 12.23 11.79
CA ARG A 21 4.13 11.99 10.87
C ARG A 21 3.13 11.09 11.60
N SER A 22 2.00 11.66 11.99
CA SER A 22 0.87 10.92 12.57
C SER A 22 0.48 9.79 11.62
N PRO A 23 0.43 8.52 12.07
CA PRO A 23 -0.16 7.47 11.26
C PRO A 23 -1.65 7.79 11.15
N ARG A 24 -2.13 8.01 9.92
CA ARG A 24 -3.56 7.93 9.65
C ARG A 24 -4.01 6.54 10.11
N SER A 25 -4.89 6.51 11.10
CA SER A 25 -5.61 5.31 11.52
C SER A 25 -6.48 4.86 10.34
N ILE A 26 -5.95 3.99 9.49
CA ILE A 26 -6.69 3.29 8.46
C ILE A 26 -7.36 2.11 9.16
N GLY A 27 -8.68 2.18 9.33
CA GLY A 27 -9.57 1.02 9.53
C GLY A 27 -9.35 0.19 10.80
N SER A 28 -10.44 -0.11 11.50
CA SER A 28 -10.42 -1.22 12.47
C SER A 28 -9.93 -2.50 11.78
N PRO A 29 -9.09 -3.33 12.43
CA PRO A 29 -8.72 -4.63 11.88
C PRO A 29 -10.00 -5.46 11.70
N PRO A 30 -10.27 -6.05 10.52
CA PRO A 30 -11.29 -7.08 10.43
C PRO A 30 -10.90 -8.22 11.35
N GLU A 31 -11.89 -8.74 12.10
CA GLU A 31 -11.73 -9.97 12.87
C GLU A 31 -11.12 -11.04 11.97
N ILE A 32 -10.00 -11.59 12.40
CA ILE A 32 -9.29 -12.66 11.69
C ILE A 32 -10.17 -13.90 11.75
N GLY A 33 -10.99 -14.10 10.72
CA GLY A 33 -11.49 -15.41 10.36
C GLY A 33 -10.27 -16.30 10.13
N THR A 34 -10.08 -17.31 10.97
CA THR A 34 -8.84 -18.07 11.15
C THR A 34 -8.51 -19.04 10.00
N GLY A 35 -8.88 -18.69 8.76
CA GLY A 35 -8.56 -19.43 7.55
C GLY A 35 -8.25 -18.49 6.40
N LEU A 36 -7.11 -18.68 5.76
CA LEU A 36 -6.78 -18.01 4.50
C LEU A 36 -7.89 -18.33 3.49
N HIS A 37 -8.52 -17.31 2.90
CA HIS A 37 -9.57 -17.52 1.90
C HIS A 37 -9.02 -18.40 0.76
N PRO A 38 -9.72 -19.47 0.32
CA PRO A 38 -9.17 -20.41 -0.68
C PRO A 38 -8.68 -19.74 -1.97
N LEU A 39 -9.36 -18.66 -2.41
CA LEU A 39 -8.90 -17.85 -3.54
C LEU A 39 -7.53 -17.21 -3.30
N ALA A 40 -7.30 -16.66 -2.11
CA ALA A 40 -6.04 -16.02 -1.75
C ALA A 40 -4.88 -17.03 -1.78
N ALA A 41 -5.13 -18.26 -1.29
CA ALA A 41 -4.16 -19.35 -1.36
C ALA A 41 -3.78 -19.68 -2.81
N SER A 42 -4.76 -19.82 -3.69
CA SER A 42 -4.54 -20.11 -5.11
C SER A 42 -3.80 -18.99 -5.85
N LEU A 43 -4.13 -17.73 -5.56
CA LEU A 43 -3.46 -16.57 -6.15
C LEU A 43 -1.99 -16.48 -5.72
N ASN A 44 -1.71 -16.68 -4.43
CA ASN A 44 -0.34 -16.72 -3.93
C ASN A 44 0.48 -17.83 -4.61
N ALA A 45 -0.07 -19.04 -4.68
CA ALA A 45 0.61 -20.16 -5.31
C ALA A 45 0.95 -19.90 -6.79
N TRP A 46 0.08 -19.17 -7.51
CA TRP A 46 0.35 -18.81 -8.91
C TRP A 46 1.36 -17.64 -9.04
N LEU A 47 1.26 -16.62 -8.18
CA LEU A 47 2.16 -15.46 -8.18
C LEU A 47 3.60 -15.83 -7.79
N GLU A 48 3.82 -16.96 -7.13
CA GLU A 48 5.14 -17.52 -6.82
C GLU A 48 5.76 -18.32 -7.97
N THR A 49 5.07 -18.48 -9.10
CA THR A 49 5.60 -19.21 -10.27
C THR A 49 6.54 -18.34 -11.11
N SER A 50 7.50 -18.96 -11.79
CA SER A 50 8.39 -18.27 -12.72
C SER A 50 7.68 -17.64 -13.92
N GLU A 51 6.46 -18.09 -14.23
CA GLU A 51 5.63 -17.48 -15.27
C GLU A 51 5.10 -16.11 -14.82
N ALA A 52 4.80 -15.93 -13.53
CA ALA A 52 4.36 -14.65 -12.99
C ALA A 52 5.50 -13.61 -12.96
N ASP A 53 6.76 -14.05 -12.81
CA ASP A 53 7.93 -13.17 -12.70
C ASP A 53 8.22 -12.31 -13.95
N VAL A 54 7.61 -12.63 -15.10
CA VAL A 54 7.83 -11.89 -16.36
C VAL A 54 7.12 -10.52 -16.37
N ALA A 55 6.28 -10.23 -15.37
CA ALA A 55 5.50 -9.02 -15.29
C ALA A 55 5.36 -8.50 -13.85
N LEU A 56 4.90 -7.26 -13.74
CA LEU A 56 4.53 -6.66 -12.47
C LEU A 56 3.02 -6.83 -12.29
N TRP A 57 2.61 -7.36 -11.14
CA TRP A 57 1.22 -7.66 -10.85
C TRP A 57 0.70 -6.77 -9.73
N GLY A 58 -0.50 -6.20 -9.93
CA GLY A 58 -1.30 -5.59 -8.89
C GLY A 58 -2.66 -6.28 -8.90
N VAL A 59 -3.02 -6.93 -7.80
CA VAL A 59 -4.26 -7.71 -7.67
C VAL A 59 -4.98 -7.29 -6.41
N HIS A 60 -6.22 -6.81 -6.57
CA HIS A 60 -7.08 -6.44 -5.46
C HIS A 60 -8.45 -7.09 -5.64
N VAL A 61 -8.91 -7.84 -4.64
CA VAL A 61 -10.16 -8.58 -4.68
C VAL A 61 -10.99 -8.22 -3.45
N ARG A 62 -12.24 -7.83 -3.68
CA ARG A 62 -13.21 -7.49 -2.65
C ARG A 62 -14.52 -8.21 -2.86
N SER A 63 -15.19 -8.54 -1.76
CA SER A 63 -16.59 -8.95 -1.77
C SER A 63 -17.47 -7.74 -2.15
N LEU A 64 -18.38 -7.93 -3.10
CA LEU A 64 -19.36 -6.89 -3.45
C LEU A 64 -20.51 -6.81 -2.44
N ASP A 65 -20.80 -7.92 -1.75
CA ASP A 65 -21.90 -7.99 -0.78
C ASP A 65 -21.50 -7.37 0.57
N SER A 66 -20.33 -7.72 1.08
CA SER A 66 -19.83 -7.27 2.41
C SER A 66 -18.85 -6.12 2.34
N GLY A 67 -18.26 -5.84 1.16
CA GLY A 67 -17.16 -4.88 1.01
C GLY A 67 -15.82 -5.36 1.57
N GLU A 68 -15.77 -6.57 2.13
CA GLU A 68 -14.58 -7.17 2.72
C GLU A 68 -13.46 -7.34 1.69
N GLU A 69 -12.23 -7.04 2.09
CA GLU A 69 -11.03 -7.29 1.30
C GLU A 69 -10.64 -8.75 1.41
N ILE A 70 -10.80 -9.48 0.30
CA ILE A 70 -10.50 -10.92 0.21
C ILE A 70 -9.02 -11.14 -0.07
N TYR A 71 -8.43 -10.28 -0.90
CA TYR A 71 -7.05 -10.42 -1.33
C TYR A 71 -6.44 -9.09 -1.79
N ASN A 72 -5.16 -8.89 -1.49
CA ASN A 72 -4.41 -7.71 -1.89
C ASN A 72 -2.93 -8.07 -2.11
N HIS A 73 -2.52 -8.08 -3.37
CA HIS A 73 -1.13 -8.16 -3.79
C HIS A 73 -0.78 -6.87 -4.52
N GLU A 74 -0.03 -5.99 -3.85
CA GLU A 74 0.40 -4.70 -4.39
C GLU A 74 -0.73 -3.88 -5.05
N GLY A 75 -1.97 -3.95 -4.55
CA GLY A 75 -3.14 -3.31 -5.18
C GLY A 75 -3.07 -1.78 -5.28
N GLY A 76 -2.18 -1.15 -4.50
CA GLY A 76 -1.89 0.29 -4.58
C GLY A 76 -0.78 0.68 -5.56
N ARG A 77 -0.19 -0.28 -6.28
CA ARG A 77 0.89 -0.02 -7.23
C ARG A 77 0.33 0.63 -8.49
N LEU A 78 1.00 1.69 -8.95
CA LEU A 78 0.67 2.32 -10.23
C LEU A 78 1.18 1.46 -11.39
N LEU A 79 0.24 1.02 -12.23
CA LEU A 79 0.49 0.24 -13.45
C LEU A 79 -0.14 0.96 -14.64
N LEU A 80 0.30 0.62 -15.86
CA LEU A 80 -0.35 1.10 -17.07
C LEU A 80 -1.68 0.35 -17.26
N PRO A 81 -2.85 1.01 -17.17
CA PRO A 81 -4.14 0.33 -17.15
C PRO A 81 -4.63 -0.11 -18.54
N ALA A 82 -3.97 0.32 -19.62
CA ALA A 82 -4.41 0.09 -21.00
C ALA A 82 -5.91 0.43 -21.19
N SER A 83 -6.71 -0.49 -21.74
CA SER A 83 -8.14 -0.28 -21.93
C SER A 83 -8.96 -0.25 -20.64
N THR A 84 -8.41 -0.69 -19.49
CA THR A 84 -9.06 -0.58 -18.18
C THR A 84 -9.28 0.88 -17.77
N MET A 85 -8.52 1.83 -18.35
CA MET A 85 -8.79 3.28 -18.23
C MET A 85 -10.22 3.67 -18.65
N LYS A 86 -10.89 2.86 -19.48
CA LYS A 86 -12.29 3.11 -19.85
C LYS A 86 -13.24 3.06 -18.66
N LEU A 87 -12.93 2.26 -17.62
CA LEU A 87 -13.78 2.15 -16.43
C LEU A 87 -13.90 3.50 -15.71
N VAL A 88 -12.77 4.21 -15.54
CA VAL A 88 -12.78 5.52 -14.87
C VAL A 88 -13.31 6.66 -15.75
N ASN A 89 -13.24 6.52 -17.07
CA ASN A 89 -13.84 7.50 -17.98
C ASN A 89 -15.38 7.39 -18.02
N LEU A 90 -15.94 6.19 -17.81
CA LEU A 90 -17.38 5.97 -17.78
C LEU A 90 -18.06 6.63 -16.57
N GLU A 91 -17.35 6.72 -15.44
CA GLU A 91 -17.89 7.31 -14.20
C GLU A 91 -17.69 8.83 -14.10
N SER A 92 -16.98 9.44 -15.06
CA SER A 92 -16.63 10.86 -15.09
C SER A 92 -17.68 11.74 -15.80
N VAL A 93 -18.95 11.32 -15.85
CA VAL A 93 -20.07 12.05 -16.46
C VAL A 93 -20.77 12.95 -15.46
#